data_AF-A0A2E6C606-F1
#
_entry.id   AF-A0A2E6C606-F1
#
_cell.length_a   1.000
_cell.length_b   1.000
_cell.length_c   1.000
_cell.angle_alpha   90.00
_cell.angle_beta   90.00
_cell.angle_gamma   90.00
#
_symmetry.space_group_name_H-M   'P 1'
#
loop_
_entity.id
_entity.type
_entity.pdbx_description
1 polymer ?
#
loop_
_entity_poly.entity_id
_entity_poly.type
_entity_poly.pdbx_seq_one_letter_code
_entity_poly.pdbx_strand_id
1 'polypeptide(L)'
;MVVNWILDKHSDRPTLIESYYYNLRKNRISTTSNEVQEVRVLRYSVTGESIGALTVFRTTTEVMLRDGVLTREEKRLIIKLANALGLSQDEPAEIYSAIREKRETSAGREVTPNEQRLVYTRVFEVAIVNASLSKDEFAVLAHLRNQFNINDDDHARIEADLRDMIRQKTEDENVVEKLLGTLKDSVSLVGSLFDSVRTKSA
;
A
#
# COMPACT_ATOMS: atom_id res chain seq x y z
N MET A 1 -24.62 8.84 -14.74
CA MET A 1 -24.86 7.75 -13.77
C MET A 1 -23.58 6.99 -13.35
N VAL A 2 -22.38 7.61 -13.38
CA VAL A 2 -21.11 6.89 -13.10
C VAL A 2 -20.45 7.31 -11.76
N VAL A 3 -20.99 8.32 -11.08
CA VAL A 3 -20.32 8.97 -9.92
C VAL A 3 -20.77 8.42 -8.54
N ASN A 4 -21.86 7.66 -8.47
CA ASN A 4 -22.48 7.33 -7.18
C ASN A 4 -21.89 6.13 -6.41
N TRP A 5 -20.99 5.32 -6.98
CA TRP A 5 -20.52 4.12 -6.28
C TRP A 5 -19.38 4.39 -5.27
N ILE A 6 -18.63 5.50 -5.39
CA ILE A 6 -17.55 5.84 -4.45
C ILE A 6 -18.10 6.41 -3.12
N LEU A 7 -19.36 6.84 -3.10
CA LEU A 7 -19.97 7.60 -2.00
C LEU A 7 -20.78 6.76 -1.00
N ASP A 8 -20.85 5.42 -1.14
CA ASP A 8 -21.69 4.62 -0.25
C ASP A 8 -20.99 4.35 1.10
N LYS A 9 -21.18 5.31 2.01
CA LYS A 9 -21.12 5.26 3.48
C LYS A 9 -20.26 4.13 4.09
N HIS A 10 -19.00 4.43 4.39
CA HIS A 10 -18.25 3.67 5.40
C HIS A 10 -18.33 4.35 6.78
N SER A 11 -18.90 3.61 7.73
CA SER A 11 -19.01 3.84 9.18
C SER A 11 -17.92 4.74 9.81
N ASP A 12 -18.34 5.78 10.56
CA ASP A 12 -17.56 6.67 11.43
C ASP A 12 -16.82 5.99 12.61
N ARG A 13 -16.53 4.69 12.51
CA ARG A 13 -15.75 3.97 13.52
C ARG A 13 -14.33 3.82 13.00
N PRO A 14 -13.31 4.39 13.66
CA PRO A 14 -11.93 4.13 13.28
C PRO A 14 -11.73 2.62 13.27
N THR A 15 -11.21 2.10 12.17
CA THR A 15 -10.86 0.69 12.10
C THR A 15 -9.90 0.37 13.25
N LEU A 16 -9.91 -0.87 13.77
CA LEU A 16 -8.97 -1.29 14.84
C LEU A 16 -7.51 -0.96 14.48
N ILE A 17 -7.22 -0.92 13.18
CA ILE A 17 -5.94 -0.55 12.59
C ILE A 17 -5.68 0.97 12.64
N GLU A 18 -6.65 1.81 12.27
CA GLU A 18 -6.53 3.26 12.50
C GLU A 18 -6.37 3.56 13.99
N SER A 19 -7.00 2.79 14.88
CA SER A 19 -6.78 2.91 16.32
C SER A 19 -5.33 2.58 16.72
N TYR A 20 -4.71 1.53 16.15
CA TYR A 20 -3.31 1.17 16.44
C TYR A 20 -2.34 2.27 16.00
N TYR A 21 -2.50 2.82 14.78
CA TYR A 21 -1.65 3.89 14.27
C TYR A 21 -1.96 5.26 14.90
N TYR A 22 -3.22 5.53 15.26
CA TYR A 22 -3.63 6.70 16.04
C TYR A 22 -3.06 6.65 17.46
N ASN A 23 -3.08 5.49 18.12
CA ASN A 23 -2.49 5.30 19.45
C ASN A 23 -0.96 5.41 19.41
N LEU A 24 -0.29 4.91 18.36
CA LEU A 24 1.14 5.14 18.11
C LEU A 24 1.47 6.64 17.93
N ARG A 25 0.60 7.40 17.25
CA ARG A 25 0.77 8.85 17.03
C ARG A 25 0.46 9.67 18.30
N LYS A 26 -0.54 9.27 19.10
CA LYS A 26 -0.96 9.96 20.33
C LYS A 26 0.03 9.75 21.49
N ASN A 27 0.60 8.54 21.62
CA ASN A 27 1.68 8.25 22.56
C ASN A 27 2.98 9.02 22.26
N ARG A 28 3.11 9.67 21.08
CA ARG A 28 4.23 10.54 20.72
C ARG A 28 4.07 11.98 21.22
N ILE A 29 2.84 12.42 21.53
CA ILE A 29 2.52 13.80 21.93
C ILE A 29 2.46 13.94 23.46
N SER A 30 2.11 12.86 24.18
CA SER A 30 1.93 12.87 25.64
C SER A 30 3.23 12.75 26.46
N THR A 31 4.36 12.38 25.86
CA THR A 31 5.64 12.18 26.56
C THR A 31 6.61 13.32 26.26
N THR A 32 6.29 14.50 26.78
CA THR A 32 7.29 15.52 27.10
C THR A 32 7.52 15.47 28.61
N SER A 33 8.42 14.58 29.03
CA SER A 33 9.37 14.73 30.14
C SER A 33 9.75 13.36 30.71
N ASN A 34 11.05 13.10 30.58
CA ASN A 34 11.89 12.22 31.40
C ASN A 34 11.81 10.70 31.21
N GLU A 35 13.04 10.20 31.00
CA GLU A 35 13.55 8.83 31.02
C GLU A 35 13.36 7.95 29.77
N VAL A 36 14.52 7.71 29.17
CA VAL A 36 14.78 7.08 27.89
C VAL A 36 14.67 5.56 28.06
N GLN A 37 13.59 4.98 27.55
CA GLN A 37 13.56 3.56 27.20
C GLN A 37 13.33 3.48 25.69
N GLU A 38 14.43 3.28 24.96
CA GLU A 38 14.49 3.22 23.50
C GLU A 38 13.75 1.96 22.99
N VAL A 39 12.44 2.09 22.75
CA VAL A 39 11.68 1.07 22.03
C VAL A 39 12.07 1.17 20.55
N ARG A 40 12.79 0.16 20.05
CA ARG A 40 13.23 -0.01 18.65
C ARG A 40 12.05 0.05 17.68
N VAL A 41 11.63 1.25 17.30
CA VAL A 41 10.94 1.50 16.03
C VAL A 41 11.98 2.11 15.11
N LEU A 42 12.40 1.30 14.14
CA LEU A 42 13.38 1.55 13.07
C LEU A 42 13.78 3.03 12.86
N ARG A 43 14.80 3.49 13.60
CA ARG A 43 15.69 4.56 13.14
C ARG A 43 16.58 3.98 12.04
N TYR A 44 16.03 3.76 10.84
CA TYR A 44 16.85 3.70 9.65
C TYR A 44 16.70 5.01 8.91
N SER A 45 17.83 5.68 8.65
CA SER A 45 17.91 6.72 7.65
C SER A 45 17.70 6.07 6.30
N VAL A 46 16.44 6.00 5.85
CA VAL A 46 16.13 5.54 4.50
C VAL A 46 16.51 6.66 3.53
N THR A 47 17.66 6.51 2.89
CA THR A 47 18.08 7.37 1.78
C THR A 47 17.24 7.00 0.55
N GLY A 48 16.47 7.95 0.04
CA GLY A 48 15.64 7.77 -1.15
C GLY A 48 14.99 9.10 -1.54
N GLU A 49 14.65 9.25 -2.82
CA GLU A 49 13.96 10.46 -3.30
C GLU A 49 12.49 10.46 -2.87
N SER A 50 11.97 11.63 -2.54
CA SER A 50 10.52 11.83 -2.39
C SER A 50 9.85 11.64 -3.75
N ILE A 51 8.62 11.11 -3.74
CA ILE A 51 7.79 11.01 -4.93
C ILE A 51 6.43 11.64 -4.67
N GLY A 52 5.83 12.24 -5.70
CA GLY A 52 4.51 12.83 -5.61
C GLY A 52 3.40 11.81 -5.37
N ALA A 53 2.55 12.05 -4.37
CA ALA A 53 1.44 11.16 -4.02
C ALA A 53 0.45 10.94 -5.17
N LEU A 54 0.11 12.00 -5.92
CA LEU A 54 -0.78 11.89 -7.07
C LEU A 54 -0.10 11.19 -8.24
N THR A 55 1.22 11.35 -8.40
CA THR A 55 1.99 10.57 -9.39
C THR A 55 1.94 9.08 -9.08
N VAL A 56 2.16 8.68 -7.82
CA VAL A 56 2.06 7.28 -7.39
C VAL A 56 0.67 6.72 -7.63
N PHE A 57 -0.35 7.46 -7.21
CA PHE A 57 -1.73 7.05 -7.38
C PHE A 57 -2.09 6.87 -8.87
N ARG A 58 -1.70 7.83 -9.73
CA ARG A 58 -1.98 7.80 -11.17
C ARG A 58 -1.32 6.60 -11.84
N THR A 59 0.00 6.44 -11.71
CA THR A 59 0.72 5.37 -12.42
C THR A 59 0.28 4.00 -11.95
N THR A 60 -0.05 3.85 -10.66
CA THR A 60 -0.59 2.59 -10.13
C THR A 60 -2.01 2.31 -10.65
N THR A 61 -2.85 3.34 -10.77
CA THR A 61 -4.20 3.21 -11.35
C THR A 61 -4.14 2.85 -12.84
N GLU A 62 -3.17 3.38 -13.59
CA GLU A 62 -2.92 3.02 -14.99
C GLU A 62 -2.53 1.55 -15.16
N VAL A 63 -1.81 0.95 -14.19
CA VAL A 63 -1.50 -0.49 -14.20
C VAL A 63 -2.76 -1.34 -14.10
N MET A 64 -3.74 -0.92 -13.29
CA MET A 64 -5.03 -1.63 -13.14
C MET A 64 -5.98 -1.37 -14.32
N LEU A 65 -5.89 -0.21 -14.97
CA LEU A 65 -6.79 0.17 -16.07
C LEU A 65 -6.41 -0.38 -17.44
N ARG A 66 -5.62 -1.47 -17.52
CA ARG A 66 -5.16 -2.02 -18.80
C ARG A 66 -6.30 -2.47 -19.73
N ASP A 67 -7.39 -2.97 -19.17
CA ASP A 67 -8.60 -3.38 -19.91
C ASP A 67 -9.67 -2.26 -19.97
N GLY A 68 -9.39 -1.11 -19.36
CA GLY A 68 -10.29 0.03 -19.26
C GLY A 68 -11.38 -0.06 -18.18
N VAL A 69 -11.44 -1.13 -17.38
CA VAL A 69 -12.48 -1.36 -16.37
C VAL A 69 -11.89 -1.84 -15.05
N LEU A 70 -12.14 -1.11 -13.97
CA LEU A 70 -11.75 -1.58 -12.65
C LEU A 70 -12.71 -2.66 -12.13
N THR A 71 -12.18 -3.83 -11.81
CA THR A 71 -12.85 -4.89 -11.06
C THR A 71 -13.15 -4.46 -9.62
N ARG A 72 -13.95 -5.23 -8.87
CA ARG A 72 -14.26 -4.92 -7.46
C ARG A 72 -13.01 -4.96 -6.59
N GLU A 73 -12.13 -5.89 -6.89
CA GLU A 73 -10.87 -6.13 -6.20
C GLU A 73 -9.89 -4.97 -6.42
N GLU A 74 -9.73 -4.51 -7.66
CA GLU A 74 -8.90 -3.35 -8.01
C GLU A 74 -9.43 -2.05 -7.39
N LYS A 75 -10.76 -1.87 -7.39
CA LYS A 75 -11.40 -0.71 -6.73
C LYS A 75 -11.03 -0.63 -5.25
N ARG A 76 -11.05 -1.76 -4.54
CA ARG A 76 -10.65 -1.82 -3.13
C ARG A 76 -9.17 -1.48 -2.97
N LEU A 77 -8.31 -1.97 -3.86
CA LEU A 77 -6.88 -1.71 -3.82
C LEU A 77 -6.57 -0.22 -4.06
N ILE A 78 -7.27 0.42 -5.00
CA ILE A 78 -7.21 1.87 -5.27
C ILE A 78 -7.66 2.67 -4.05
N ILE A 79 -8.78 2.31 -3.42
CA ILE A 79 -9.26 2.99 -2.20
C ILE A 79 -8.20 2.89 -1.09
N LYS A 80 -7.60 1.70 -0.92
CA LYS A 80 -6.54 1.52 0.08
C LYS A 80 -5.31 2.35 -0.24
N LEU A 81 -4.92 2.42 -1.51
CA LEU A 81 -3.78 3.21 -1.98
C LEU A 81 -4.01 4.70 -1.75
N ALA A 82 -5.18 5.23 -2.13
CA ALA A 82 -5.55 6.64 -1.90
C ALA A 82 -5.46 7.01 -0.41
N ASN A 83 -6.03 6.16 0.45
CA ASN A 83 -5.99 6.37 1.89
C ASN A 83 -4.56 6.30 2.45
N ALA A 84 -3.73 5.36 1.99
CA ALA A 84 -2.34 5.23 2.43
C ALA A 84 -1.49 6.43 1.97
N LEU A 85 -1.78 6.98 0.80
CA LEU A 85 -1.16 8.19 0.26
C LEU A 85 -1.72 9.48 0.89
N GLY A 86 -2.78 9.40 1.70
CA GLY A 86 -3.39 10.56 2.34
C GLY A 86 -4.02 11.52 1.33
N LEU A 87 -4.62 10.98 0.26
CA LEU A 87 -5.38 11.78 -0.69
C LEU A 87 -6.70 12.26 -0.06
N SER A 88 -7.12 13.45 -0.44
CA SER A 88 -8.46 13.99 -0.19
C SER A 88 -9.52 13.21 -0.97
N GLN A 89 -10.80 13.47 -0.64
CA GLN A 89 -11.92 12.73 -1.22
C GLN A 89 -12.09 12.93 -2.73
N ASP A 90 -11.72 14.11 -3.25
CA ASP A 90 -11.95 14.47 -4.65
C ASP A 90 -10.79 14.07 -5.57
N GLU A 91 -9.56 14.03 -5.03
CA GLU A 91 -8.34 13.73 -5.79
C GLU A 91 -8.39 12.39 -6.55
N PRO A 92 -8.85 11.26 -5.98
CA PRO A 92 -8.96 10.01 -6.74
C PRO A 92 -9.84 10.11 -7.98
N ALA A 93 -10.97 10.81 -7.87
CA ALA A 93 -11.91 10.98 -8.98
C ALA A 93 -11.35 11.94 -10.06
N GLU A 94 -10.64 12.97 -9.64
CA GLU A 94 -9.93 13.88 -10.53
C GLU A 94 -8.85 13.14 -11.34
N ILE A 95 -8.00 12.36 -10.66
CA ILE A 95 -6.94 11.57 -11.34
C ILE A 95 -7.56 10.58 -12.32
N TYR A 96 -8.62 9.87 -11.93
CA TYR A 96 -9.32 8.95 -12.82
C TYR A 96 -9.84 9.65 -14.09
N SER A 97 -10.42 10.84 -13.93
CA SER A 97 -10.92 11.64 -15.05
C SER A 97 -9.77 12.11 -15.94
N ALA A 98 -8.66 12.56 -15.36
CA ALA A 98 -7.47 12.97 -16.09
C ALA A 98 -6.83 11.83 -16.88
N ILE A 99 -6.76 10.60 -16.34
CA ILE A 99 -6.29 9.42 -17.06
C ILE A 99 -7.15 9.19 -18.32
N ARG A 100 -8.47 9.22 -18.18
CA ARG A 100 -9.41 9.00 -19.30
C ARG A 100 -9.31 10.08 -20.37
N GLU A 101 -9.08 11.32 -19.96
CA GLU A 101 -8.95 12.48 -20.84
C GLU A 101 -7.51 12.67 -21.36
N LYS A 102 -6.56 11.80 -20.95
CA LYS A 102 -5.13 11.92 -21.25
C LYS A 102 -4.54 13.28 -20.87
N ARG A 103 -5.01 13.83 -19.76
CA ARG A 103 -4.50 15.09 -19.20
C ARG A 103 -3.39 14.83 -18.20
N GLU A 104 -2.49 15.80 -18.13
CA GLU A 104 -1.48 15.89 -17.09
C GLU A 104 -2.11 16.32 -15.77
N THR A 105 -1.51 15.90 -14.66
CA THR A 105 -1.93 16.22 -13.30
C THR A 105 -0.72 16.66 -12.49
N SER A 106 -0.94 17.43 -11.42
CA SER A 106 0.16 17.76 -10.50
C SER A 106 0.74 16.48 -9.86
N ALA A 107 1.99 16.54 -9.40
CA ALA A 107 2.60 15.43 -8.69
C ALA A 107 1.96 15.20 -7.30
N GLY A 108 1.28 16.20 -6.74
CA GLY A 108 0.73 16.18 -5.39
C GLY A 108 1.81 16.37 -4.32
N ARG A 109 1.44 16.10 -3.06
CA ARG A 109 2.38 16.18 -1.93
C ARG A 109 3.52 15.18 -2.06
N GLU A 110 4.64 15.48 -1.43
CA GLU A 110 5.73 14.52 -1.31
C GLU A 110 5.35 13.33 -0.42
N VAL A 111 5.78 12.15 -0.84
CA VAL A 111 5.76 10.90 -0.08
C VAL A 111 7.22 10.56 0.22
N THR A 112 7.59 10.69 1.49
CA THR A 112 8.94 10.40 1.99
C THR A 112 9.26 8.91 1.89
N PRO A 113 10.53 8.49 1.85
CA PRO A 113 10.88 7.06 1.75
C PRO A 113 10.27 6.19 2.86
N ASN A 114 10.11 6.72 4.07
CA ASN A 114 9.43 6.02 5.16
C ASN A 114 7.92 5.86 4.89
N GLU A 115 7.27 6.89 4.36
CA GLU A 115 5.87 6.80 3.93
C GLU A 115 5.70 5.83 2.75
N GLN A 116 6.65 5.80 1.80
CA GLN A 116 6.62 4.87 0.67
C GLN A 116 6.61 3.40 1.13
N ARG A 117 7.49 3.04 2.08
CA ARG A 117 7.49 1.70 2.70
C ARG A 117 6.17 1.39 3.40
N LEU A 118 5.61 2.37 4.12
CA LEU A 118 4.33 2.21 4.80
C LEU A 118 3.20 1.97 3.79
N VAL A 119 3.12 2.78 2.73
CA VAL A 119 2.14 2.65 1.65
C VAL A 119 2.23 1.27 1.02
N TYR A 120 3.44 0.84 0.63
CA TYR A 120 3.67 -0.48 0.07
C TYR A 120 3.16 -1.60 0.99
N THR A 121 3.53 -1.55 2.27
CA THR A 121 3.12 -2.55 3.27
C THR A 121 1.60 -2.61 3.41
N ARG A 122 0.90 -1.47 3.38
CA ARG A 122 -0.57 -1.41 3.49
C ARG A 122 -1.30 -1.99 2.28
N VAL A 123 -0.76 -1.76 1.10
CA VAL A 123 -1.31 -2.31 -0.14
C VAL A 123 -1.09 -3.83 -0.16
N PHE A 124 0.10 -4.28 0.25
CA PHE A 124 0.44 -5.70 0.31
C PHE A 124 -0.42 -6.46 1.32
N GLU A 125 -0.64 -5.90 2.50
CA GLU A 125 -1.56 -6.44 3.52
C GLU A 125 -2.95 -6.73 2.95
N VAL A 126 -3.57 -5.76 2.25
CA VAL A 126 -4.91 -5.93 1.67
C VAL A 126 -4.93 -7.01 0.59
N ALA A 127 -3.86 -7.10 -0.18
CA ALA A 127 -3.72 -8.10 -1.23
C ALA A 127 -3.68 -9.53 -0.63
N ILE A 128 -2.96 -9.73 0.48
CA ILE A 128 -2.86 -11.04 1.15
C ILE A 128 -4.14 -11.43 1.88
N VAL A 129 -4.73 -10.51 2.67
CA VAL A 129 -5.93 -10.78 3.49
C VAL A 129 -7.12 -11.24 2.65
N ASN A 130 -7.20 -10.79 1.40
CA ASN A 130 -8.27 -11.20 0.52
C ASN A 130 -8.15 -12.65 -0.01
N ALA A 131 -7.01 -13.32 0.22
CA ALA A 131 -6.74 -14.70 -0.18
C ALA A 131 -7.05 -15.03 -1.66
N SER A 132 -7.00 -14.01 -2.51
CA SER A 132 -7.17 -14.08 -3.95
C SER A 132 -6.26 -13.01 -4.50
N LEU A 133 -4.99 -13.36 -4.72
CA LEU A 133 -4.06 -12.54 -5.45
C LEU A 133 -4.16 -12.91 -6.93
N SER A 134 -4.72 -12.00 -7.73
CA SER A 134 -4.73 -12.09 -9.19
C SER A 134 -3.41 -11.61 -9.78
N LYS A 135 -3.15 -11.93 -11.04
CA LYS A 135 -2.00 -11.39 -11.78
C LYS A 135 -1.99 -9.86 -11.79
N ASP A 136 -3.14 -9.22 -11.75
CA ASP A 136 -3.27 -7.76 -11.79
C ASP A 136 -2.87 -7.13 -10.46
N GLU A 137 -3.26 -7.74 -9.33
CA GLU A 137 -2.82 -7.30 -8.00
C GLU A 137 -1.31 -7.49 -7.83
N PHE A 138 -0.74 -8.54 -8.40
CA PHE A 138 0.72 -8.73 -8.43
C PHE A 138 1.44 -7.70 -9.29
N ALA A 139 0.87 -7.32 -10.44
CA ALA A 139 1.43 -6.27 -11.27
C ALA A 139 1.46 -4.92 -10.53
N VAL A 140 0.43 -4.63 -9.73
CA VAL A 140 0.36 -3.44 -8.87
C VAL A 140 1.44 -3.46 -7.79
N LEU A 141 1.63 -4.58 -7.10
CA LEU A 141 2.69 -4.70 -6.09
C LEU A 141 4.08 -4.56 -6.71
N ALA A 142 4.34 -5.21 -7.85
CA ALA A 142 5.60 -5.07 -8.58
C ALA A 142 5.86 -3.63 -9.02
N HIS A 143 4.81 -2.93 -9.52
CA HIS A 143 4.88 -1.53 -9.90
C HIS A 143 5.23 -0.63 -8.73
N LEU A 144 4.51 -0.74 -7.61
CA LEU A 144 4.79 0.05 -6.40
C LEU A 144 6.18 -0.24 -5.83
N ARG A 145 6.59 -1.52 -5.82
CA ARG A 145 7.92 -1.93 -5.36
C ARG A 145 9.02 -1.23 -6.16
N ASN A 146 8.88 -1.21 -7.48
CA ASN A 146 9.81 -0.52 -8.38
C ASN A 146 9.77 1.00 -8.18
N GLN A 147 8.56 1.58 -8.15
CA GLN A 147 8.36 3.02 -8.01
C GLN A 147 8.93 3.59 -6.69
N PHE A 148 8.88 2.81 -5.62
CA PHE A 148 9.43 3.18 -4.31
C PHE A 148 10.86 2.71 -4.08
N ASN A 149 11.50 2.10 -5.08
CA ASN A 149 12.84 1.55 -5.00
C ASN A 149 13.04 0.61 -3.79
N ILE A 150 12.04 -0.26 -3.54
CA ILE A 150 12.09 -1.25 -2.46
C ILE A 150 12.92 -2.45 -2.93
N ASN A 151 14.16 -2.50 -2.47
CA ASN A 151 15.11 -3.58 -2.78
C ASN A 151 14.70 -4.93 -2.13
N ASP A 152 15.45 -5.99 -2.43
CA ASP A 152 15.18 -7.35 -1.93
C ASP A 152 15.23 -7.44 -0.41
N ASP A 153 16.20 -6.80 0.24
CA ASP A 153 16.34 -6.82 1.71
C ASP A 153 15.15 -6.13 2.40
N ASP A 154 14.73 -4.99 1.86
CA ASP A 154 13.59 -4.24 2.38
C ASP A 154 12.28 -4.99 2.16
N HIS A 155 12.12 -5.62 0.99
CA HIS A 155 10.97 -6.45 0.68
C HIS A 155 10.87 -7.66 1.61
N ALA A 156 11.99 -8.36 1.86
CA ALA A 156 12.05 -9.51 2.76
C ALA A 156 11.73 -9.14 4.22
N ARG A 157 12.13 -7.93 4.67
CA ARG A 157 11.74 -7.41 5.99
C ARG A 157 10.25 -7.14 6.08
N ILE A 158 9.68 -6.46 5.08
CA ILE A 158 8.24 -6.19 5.02
C ILE A 158 7.44 -7.50 5.03
N GLU A 159 7.90 -8.53 4.32
CA GLU A 159 7.30 -9.86 4.34
C GLU A 159 7.33 -10.49 5.74
N ALA A 160 8.48 -10.42 6.43
CA ALA A 160 8.61 -10.93 7.80
C ALA A 160 7.66 -10.21 8.76
N ASP A 161 7.54 -8.88 8.66
CA ASP A 161 6.63 -8.09 9.47
C ASP A 161 5.15 -8.46 9.22
N LEU A 162 4.78 -8.69 7.95
CA LEU A 162 3.44 -9.16 7.57
C LEU A 162 3.15 -10.56 8.13
N ARG A 163 4.13 -11.47 8.09
CA ARG A 163 4.04 -12.82 8.64
C ARG A 163 3.76 -12.79 10.15
N ASP A 164 4.51 -11.96 10.88
CA ASP A 164 4.36 -11.81 12.33
C ASP A 164 3.01 -11.17 12.67
N MET A 165 2.59 -10.17 11.90
CA MET A 165 1.27 -9.56 12.05
C MET A 165 0.13 -10.55 11.84
N ILE A 166 0.19 -11.39 10.79
CA ILE A 166 -0.84 -12.40 10.51
C ILE A 166 -0.99 -13.35 11.71
N ARG A 167 0.14 -13.83 12.25
CA ARG A 167 0.17 -14.75 13.40
C ARG A 167 -0.34 -14.11 14.69
N GLN A 168 -0.08 -12.82 14.90
CA GLN A 168 -0.49 -12.13 16.12
C GLN A 168 -1.96 -11.70 16.12
N LYS A 169 -2.55 -11.44 14.95
CA LYS A 169 -3.88 -10.81 14.83
C LYS A 169 -4.97 -11.75 14.35
N THR A 170 -4.63 -12.96 13.93
CA THR A 170 -5.59 -13.96 13.47
C THR A 170 -5.63 -15.10 14.46
N GLU A 171 -6.78 -15.31 15.09
CA GLU A 171 -6.96 -16.35 16.10
C GLU A 171 -7.15 -17.74 15.48
N ASP A 172 -7.76 -17.80 14.29
CA ASP A 172 -8.02 -19.06 13.58
C ASP A 172 -6.76 -19.56 12.87
N GLU A 173 -6.21 -20.68 13.35
CA GLU A 173 -5.00 -21.31 12.81
C GLU A 173 -5.13 -21.70 11.33
N ASN A 174 -6.33 -22.11 10.88
CA ASN A 174 -6.53 -22.45 9.46
C ASN A 174 -6.48 -21.20 8.58
N VAL A 175 -7.00 -20.08 9.09
CA VAL A 175 -6.92 -18.79 8.39
C VAL A 175 -5.48 -18.29 8.37
N VAL A 176 -4.73 -18.44 9.47
CA VAL A 176 -3.29 -18.14 9.53
C VAL A 176 -2.55 -18.93 8.45
N GLU A 177 -2.73 -20.25 8.39
CA GLU A 177 -2.04 -21.10 7.41
C GLU A 177 -2.34 -20.66 5.97
N LYS A 178 -3.61 -20.38 5.65
CA LYS A 178 -4.02 -19.91 4.32
C LYS A 178 -3.37 -18.57 3.94
N LEU A 179 -3.36 -17.60 4.86
CA LEU A 179 -2.76 -16.29 4.63
C LEU A 179 -1.24 -16.37 4.48
N LEU A 180 -0.58 -17.22 5.28
CA LEU A 180 0.86 -17.48 5.16
C LEU A 180 1.22 -18.18 3.86
N GLY A 181 0.40 -19.13 3.39
CA GLY A 181 0.55 -19.74 2.07
C GLY A 181 0.44 -18.70 0.95
N THR A 182 -0.58 -17.84 1.02
CA THR A 182 -0.80 -16.74 0.06
C THR A 182 0.38 -15.76 0.05
N LEU A 183 0.92 -15.41 1.22
CA LEU A 183 2.11 -14.57 1.35
C LEU A 183 3.33 -15.24 0.69
N LYS A 184 3.56 -16.52 0.93
CA LYS A 184 4.68 -17.27 0.32
C LYS A 184 4.58 -17.29 -1.22
N ASP A 185 3.39 -17.56 -1.74
CA ASP A 185 3.16 -17.58 -3.20
C ASP A 185 3.36 -16.18 -3.79
N SER A 186 2.97 -15.14 -3.06
CA SER A 186 3.12 -13.75 -3.48
C SER A 186 4.59 -13.33 -3.66
N VAL A 187 5.46 -13.74 -2.75
CA VAL A 187 6.90 -13.40 -2.79
C VAL A 187 7.55 -13.97 -4.04
N SER A 188 7.23 -15.22 -4.37
CA SER A 188 7.77 -15.89 -5.55
C SER A 188 7.33 -15.19 -6.84
N LEU A 189 6.04 -14.84 -6.94
CA LEU A 189 5.49 -14.24 -8.15
C LEU A 189 5.87 -12.76 -8.31
N VAL A 190 5.77 -11.95 -7.23
CA VAL A 190 6.21 -10.55 -7.25
C VAL A 190 7.70 -10.44 -7.53
N GLY A 191 8.53 -11.34 -6.98
CA GLY A 191 9.95 -11.43 -7.31
C GLY A 191 10.16 -11.63 -8.81
N SER A 192 9.51 -12.63 -9.40
CA SER A 192 9.64 -12.92 -10.83
C SER A 192 9.16 -11.78 -11.75
N LEU A 193 8.07 -11.09 -11.38
CA LEU A 193 7.56 -9.93 -12.12
C LEU A 193 8.49 -8.74 -11.99
N PHE A 194 9.03 -8.51 -10.80
CA PHE A 194 9.98 -7.45 -10.53
C PHE A 194 11.28 -7.62 -11.34
N ASP A 195 11.83 -8.83 -11.40
CA ASP A 195 12.99 -9.14 -12.23
C ASP A 195 12.71 -8.89 -13.72
N SER A 196 11.51 -9.25 -14.19
CA SER A 196 11.09 -8.97 -15.56
C SER A 196 10.95 -7.47 -15.85
N VAL A 197 10.59 -6.65 -14.87
CA VAL A 197 10.53 -5.18 -15.02
C VAL A 197 11.94 -4.61 -15.11
N ARG A 198 12.87 -5.02 -14.23
CA ARG A 198 14.28 -4.57 -14.27
C ARG A 198 14.97 -4.90 -15.59
N THR A 199 14.79 -6.12 -16.10
CA THR A 199 15.45 -6.58 -17.34
C THR A 199 14.98 -5.85 -18.60
N LYS A 200 13.79 -5.22 -18.58
CA LYS A 200 13.28 -4.40 -19.69
C LYS A 200 13.72 -2.94 -19.64
N SER A 201 14.23 -2.47 -18.51
CA SER A 201 14.69 -1.10 -18.29
C SER A 201 16.20 -0.92 -18.40
N ALA A 202 16.94 -1.99 -18.71
CA ALA A 202 18.39 -2.02 -18.95
C ALA A 202 18.68 -2.22 -20.44
#